data_AF-A0A4Y2EHI0-F1
#
_entry.id   AF-A0A4Y2EHI0-F1
#
_cell.length_a   1.000
_cell.length_b   1.000
_cell.length_c   1.000
_cell.angle_alpha   90.00
_cell.angle_beta   90.00
_cell.angle_gamma   90.00
#
_symmetry.space_group_name_H-M   'P 1'
#
loop_
_entity.id
_entity.type
_entity.pdbx_description
1 polymer ?
#
loop_
_entity_poly.entity_id
_entity_poly.type
_entity_poly.pdbx_seq_one_letter_code
_entity_poly.pdbx_strand_id
1 'polypeptide(L)'
;MKNKSRARIAQLRSEFYSIKKQPSESVYLTHIQQAAKALKNAGKSIPEDEVAYQMIENLPTEFDNILQQIYQLKDEFLPNKIRIILLTEEGRILSKQAKEIDNSKVLVTEEKKNIGTLKEKKATVCSYCKKFGHLASEYID
;
A
#
# COMPACT_ATOMS: atom_id res chain seq x y z
N MET A 1 13.35 28.81 26.51
CA MET A 1 12.29 27.92 27.02
C MET A 1 11.24 27.75 25.92
N LYS A 2 11.14 26.59 25.25
CA LYS A 2 10.07 26.39 24.25
C LYS A 2 8.75 26.35 25.01
N ASN A 3 7.92 27.37 24.83
CA ASN A 3 6.62 27.48 25.49
C ASN A 3 5.80 26.21 25.25
N LYS A 4 5.62 25.41 26.31
CA LYS A 4 4.64 24.33 26.38
C LYS A 4 3.26 24.96 26.48
N SER A 5 2.83 25.67 25.44
CA SER A 5 1.54 26.36 25.47
C SER A 5 0.44 25.29 25.43
N ARG A 6 -0.57 25.44 26.30
CA ARG A 6 -1.74 24.55 26.33
C ARG A 6 -2.42 24.48 24.96
N ALA A 7 -2.41 25.59 24.21
CA ALA A 7 -2.89 25.67 22.84
C ALA A 7 -2.15 24.71 21.90
N ARG A 8 -0.81 24.65 21.95
CA ARG A 8 -0.03 23.73 21.09
C ARG A 8 -0.29 22.27 21.45
N ILE A 9 -0.38 21.95 22.74
CA ILE A 9 -0.70 20.59 23.19
C ILE A 9 -2.11 20.19 22.73
N ALA A 10 -3.10 21.09 22.85
CA ALA A 10 -4.46 20.84 22.39
C ALA A 10 -4.51 20.58 20.87
N GLN A 11 -3.79 21.39 20.08
CA GLN A 11 -3.68 21.19 18.63
C GLN A 11 -3.09 19.82 18.29
N LEU A 12 -1.94 19.47 18.87
CA LEU A 12 -1.27 18.19 18.61
C LEU A 12 -2.09 16.98 19.07
N ARG A 13 -2.87 17.12 20.15
CA ARG A 13 -3.82 16.08 20.57
C ARG A 13 -4.92 15.90 19.56
N SER A 14 -5.52 17.00 19.09
CA SER A 14 -6.54 16.96 18.04
C SER A 14 -6.00 16.29 16.78
N GLU A 15 -4.78 16.67 16.37
CA GLU A 15 -4.10 16.09 15.22
C GLU A 15 -3.96 14.57 15.36
N PHE A 16 -3.46 14.08 16.50
CA PHE A 16 -3.29 12.64 16.76
C PHE A 16 -4.58 11.83 16.60
N TYR A 17 -5.68 12.25 17.23
CA TYR A 17 -6.97 11.54 17.14
C TYR A 17 -7.72 11.78 15.83
N SER A 18 -7.23 12.69 14.98
CA SER A 18 -7.81 12.97 13.66
C SER A 18 -7.09 12.25 12.53
N ILE A 19 -6.04 11.45 12.82
CA ILE A 19 -5.28 10.73 11.80
C ILE A 19 -6.18 9.71 11.12
N LYS A 20 -6.48 9.98 9.85
CA LYS A 20 -7.31 9.10 9.02
C LYS A 20 -6.50 7.94 8.47
N LYS A 21 -7.20 6.82 8.29
CA LYS A 21 -6.65 5.62 7.66
C LYS A 21 -6.03 5.95 6.30
N GLN A 22 -4.87 5.34 6.01
CA GLN A 22 -4.19 5.45 4.74
C GLN A 22 -4.26 4.11 3.98
N PRO A 23 -4.15 4.11 2.64
CA PRO A 23 -4.11 2.87 1.86
C PRO A 23 -2.95 1.93 2.20
N SER A 24 -1.83 2.46 2.71
CA SER A 24 -0.73 1.65 3.23
C SER A 24 -0.66 1.75 4.75
N GLU A 25 -0.57 0.58 5.40
CA GLU A 25 -0.35 0.47 6.84
C GLU A 25 0.97 1.13 7.24
N SER A 26 2.03 0.93 6.46
CA SER A 26 3.34 1.53 6.74
C SER A 26 3.29 3.06 6.88
N VAL A 27 2.56 3.74 6.00
CA VAL A 27 2.38 5.20 6.02
C VAL A 27 1.49 5.60 7.19
N TYR A 28 0.37 4.91 7.39
CA TYR A 28 -0.57 5.19 8.48
C TYR A 28 0.10 5.10 9.86
N LEU A 29 0.79 3.99 10.12
CA LEU A 29 1.48 3.73 11.39
C LEU A 29 2.61 4.73 11.63
N THR A 30 3.29 5.18 10.57
CA THR A 30 4.33 6.20 10.66
C THR A 30 3.77 7.55 11.11
N HIS A 31 2.61 7.97 10.57
CA HIS A 31 1.95 9.21 10.99
C HIS A 31 1.53 9.17 12.47
N ILE A 32 0.95 8.06 12.94
CA ILE A 32 0.59 7.88 14.36
C ILE A 32 1.82 8.02 15.25
N GLN A 33 2.92 7.34 14.91
CA GLN A 33 4.16 7.40 15.68
C GLN A 33 4.76 8.81 15.71
N GLN A 34 4.74 9.52 14.58
CA GLN A 34 5.22 10.90 14.48
C GLN A 34 4.39 11.85 15.34
N ALA A 35 3.05 11.75 15.31
CA ALA A 35 2.17 12.56 16.13
C ALA A 35 2.33 12.29 17.64
N ALA A 36 2.42 11.01 18.04
CA ALA A 36 2.72 10.64 19.43
C ALA A 36 4.07 11.19 19.90
N LYS A 37 5.10 11.12 19.05
CA LYS A 37 6.43 11.69 19.32
C LYS A 37 6.38 13.21 19.42
N ALA A 38 5.61 13.90 18.57
CA ALA A 38 5.44 15.35 18.62
C ALA A 38 4.80 15.79 19.95
N LEU A 39 3.81 15.05 20.44
CA LEU A 39 3.20 15.27 21.76
C LEU A 39 4.21 15.05 22.89
N LYS A 40 4.96 13.95 22.86
CA LYS A 40 6.00 13.66 23.84
C LYS A 40 7.03 14.80 23.91
N ASN A 41 7.46 15.30 22.75
CA ASN A 41 8.39 16.43 22.63
C ASN A 41 7.79 17.75 23.16
N ALA A 42 6.47 17.92 23.08
CA ALA A 42 5.75 19.05 23.68
C ALA A 42 5.54 18.89 25.20
N GLY A 43 5.97 17.77 25.79
CA GLY A 43 5.88 17.49 27.23
C GLY A 43 4.59 16.79 27.65
N LYS A 44 3.85 16.17 26.72
CA LYS A 44 2.66 15.36 27.02
C LYS A 44 2.79 14.00 26.36
N SER A 45 2.83 12.92 27.13
CA SER A 45 2.73 11.57 26.55
C SER A 45 1.27 11.18 26.35
N ILE A 46 1.01 10.47 25.25
CA ILE A 46 -0.20 9.64 25.13
C ILE A 46 0.12 8.30 25.80
N PRO A 47 -0.85 7.69 26.52
CA PRO A 47 -0.77 6.31 26.97
C PRO A 47 -0.48 5.33 25.82
N GLU A 48 0.25 4.24 26.07
CA GLU A 48 0.64 3.31 25.01
C GLU A 48 -0.55 2.53 24.44
N ASP A 49 -1.52 2.20 25.28
CA ASP A 49 -2.79 1.58 24.88
C ASP A 49 -3.61 2.49 23.96
N GLU A 50 -3.70 3.79 24.23
CA GLU A 50 -4.34 4.76 23.34
C GLU A 50 -3.63 4.84 21.97
N VAL A 51 -2.30 4.74 21.96
CA VAL A 51 -1.55 4.66 20.70
C VAL A 51 -1.86 3.36 19.96
N ALA A 52 -1.96 2.25 20.68
CA ALA A 52 -2.33 0.95 20.13
C ALA A 52 -3.76 0.94 19.57
N TYR A 53 -4.73 1.53 20.27
CA TYR A 53 -6.10 1.68 19.79
C TYR A 53 -6.16 2.51 18.51
N GLN A 54 -5.41 3.62 18.45
CA GLN A 54 -5.32 4.42 17.23
C GLN A 54 -4.75 3.62 16.05
N MET A 55 -3.81 2.70 16.27
CA MET A 55 -3.22 1.87 15.20
C MET A 55 -4.20 0.87 14.60
N ILE A 56 -5.15 0.37 15.39
CA ILE A 56 -6.14 -0.62 14.95
C ILE A 56 -7.49 0.00 14.57
N GLU A 57 -7.62 1.31 14.70
CA GLU A 57 -8.84 2.02 14.37
C GLU A 57 -9.09 1.98 12.85
N ASN A 58 -10.33 1.65 12.45
CA ASN A 58 -10.76 1.65 11.05
C ASN A 58 -9.87 0.79 10.13
N LEU A 59 -9.40 -0.36 10.61
CA LEU A 59 -8.73 -1.34 9.76
C LEU A 59 -9.67 -1.87 8.67
N PRO A 60 -9.17 -2.13 7.46
CA PRO A 60 -9.93 -2.83 6.42
C PRO A 60 -10.35 -4.23 6.86
N THR A 61 -11.44 -4.74 6.30
CA THR A 61 -12.00 -6.07 6.63
C THR A 61 -11.02 -7.23 6.39
N GLU A 62 -10.03 -7.04 5.52
CA GLU A 62 -8.96 -8.00 5.26
C GLU A 62 -8.11 -8.27 6.51
N PHE A 63 -8.14 -7.36 7.49
CA PHE A 63 -7.45 -7.48 8.78
C PHE A 63 -8.34 -8.04 9.89
N ASP A 64 -9.61 -8.38 9.66
CA ASP A 64 -10.55 -8.78 10.75
C ASP A 64 -10.01 -9.94 11.61
N ASN A 65 -9.43 -10.96 10.98
CA ASN A 65 -8.81 -12.08 11.69
C ASN A 65 -7.59 -11.64 12.53
N ILE A 66 -6.82 -10.68 12.03
CA ILE A 66 -5.68 -10.12 12.76
C ILE A 66 -6.15 -9.23 13.92
N LEU A 67 -7.21 -8.46 13.72
CA LEU A 67 -7.81 -7.64 14.77
C LEU A 67 -8.30 -8.50 15.94
N GLN A 68 -8.92 -9.65 15.66
CA GLN A 68 -9.29 -10.63 16.69
C GLN A 68 -8.08 -11.17 17.47
N GLN A 69 -6.97 -11.47 16.77
CA GLN A 69 -5.73 -11.91 17.43
C GLN A 69 -5.12 -10.79 18.30
N ILE A 70 -5.17 -9.55 17.83
CA ILE A 70 -4.69 -8.40 18.59
C ILE A 70 -5.49 -8.22 19.88
N TYR A 71 -6.82 -8.37 19.85
CA TYR A 71 -7.65 -8.28 21.07
C TYR A 71 -7.39 -9.39 22.09
N GLN A 72 -6.76 -10.50 21.69
CA GLN A 72 -6.37 -11.57 22.61
C GLN A 72 -5.01 -11.32 23.27
N LEU A 73 -4.27 -10.30 22.84
CA LEU A 73 -3.05 -9.85 23.50
C LEU A 73 -3.43 -9.24 24.85
N LYS A 74 -2.98 -9.85 25.94
CA LYS A 74 -3.19 -9.35 27.31
C LYS A 74 -2.23 -8.19 27.61
N ASP A 75 -1.21 -8.43 28.42
CA ASP A 75 -0.19 -7.44 28.78
C ASP A 75 0.72 -7.02 27.60
N GLU A 76 0.46 -7.56 26.42
CA GLU A 76 1.24 -7.33 25.20
C GLU A 76 0.54 -6.43 24.18
N PHE A 77 -0.58 -5.79 24.56
CA PHE A 77 -1.26 -4.78 23.76
C PHE A 77 -0.43 -3.48 23.68
N LEU A 78 0.71 -3.58 23.00
CA LEU A 78 1.73 -2.53 22.91
C LEU A 78 1.91 -2.07 21.47
N PRO A 79 2.13 -0.76 21.22
CA PRO A 79 2.24 -0.20 19.88
C PRO A 79 3.29 -0.89 18.99
N ASN A 80 4.46 -1.24 19.56
CA ASN A 80 5.52 -1.89 18.79
C ASN A 80 5.12 -3.29 18.31
N LYS A 81 4.39 -4.05 19.15
CA LYS A 81 3.94 -5.41 18.80
C LYS A 81 2.84 -5.35 17.75
N ILE A 82 1.86 -4.48 17.94
CA ILE A 82 0.77 -4.25 16.98
C ILE A 82 1.32 -3.79 15.63
N ARG A 83 2.29 -2.87 15.61
CA ARG A 83 2.95 -2.44 14.37
C ARG A 83 3.57 -3.62 13.61
N ILE A 84 4.27 -4.52 14.30
CA ILE A 84 4.87 -5.70 13.64
C ILE A 84 3.79 -6.60 13.04
N ILE A 85 2.72 -6.86 13.79
CA ILE A 85 1.60 -7.70 13.34
C ILE A 85 0.95 -7.11 12.08
N LEU A 86 0.60 -5.83 12.11
CA LEU A 86 -0.07 -5.15 10.98
C LEU A 86 0.79 -5.12 9.72
N LEU A 87 2.09 -4.81 9.84
CA LEU A 87 2.99 -4.80 8.68
C LEU A 87 3.22 -6.20 8.09
N THR A 88 3.26 -7.22 8.95
CA THR A 88 3.37 -8.61 8.51
C THR A 88 2.14 -9.02 7.71
N GLU A 89 0.95 -8.63 8.20
CA GLU A 89 -0.30 -8.92 7.51
C GLU A 89 -0.44 -8.17 6.18
N GLU A 90 -0.08 -6.88 6.14
CA GLU A 90 -0.04 -6.10 4.89
C GLU A 90 0.82 -6.83 3.83
N GLY A 91 2.02 -7.29 4.22
CA GLY A 91 2.89 -8.07 3.33
C GLY A 91 2.27 -9.38 2.85
N ARG A 92 1.53 -10.07 3.72
CA ARG A 92 0.81 -11.32 3.39
C ARG A 92 -0.32 -11.05 2.38
N ILE A 93 -1.12 -10.01 2.59
CA ILE A 93 -2.22 -9.60 1.71
C ILE A 93 -1.69 -9.25 0.32
N LEU A 94 -0.66 -8.40 0.25
CA LEU A 94 -0.04 -7.99 -1.02
C LEU A 94 0.54 -9.19 -1.79
N SER A 95 1.18 -10.12 -1.07
CA SER A 95 1.73 -11.34 -1.68
C SER A 95 0.64 -12.26 -2.23
N LYS A 96 -0.51 -12.36 -1.55
CA LYS A 96 -1.66 -13.14 -2.02
C LYS A 96 -2.27 -12.51 -3.28
N GLN A 97 -2.50 -11.20 -3.26
CA GLN A 97 -3.03 -10.46 -4.40
C GLN A 97 -2.12 -10.57 -5.63
N ALA A 98 -0.80 -10.47 -5.46
CA ALA A 98 0.16 -10.64 -6.56
C ALA A 98 0.06 -12.02 -7.24
N LYS A 99 -0.10 -13.10 -6.45
CA LYS A 99 -0.28 -14.46 -6.98
C LYS A 99 -1.61 -14.64 -7.70
N GLU A 100 -2.68 -14.05 -7.19
CA GLU A 100 -4.01 -14.11 -7.83
C GLU A 100 -4.02 -13.39 -9.18
N ILE A 101 -3.31 -12.26 -9.28
CA ILE A 101 -3.12 -11.54 -10.54
C ILE A 101 -2.32 -12.38 -11.55
N ASP A 102 -1.26 -13.05 -11.09
CA ASP A 102 -0.44 -13.92 -11.94
C ASP A 102 -1.26 -15.13 -12.48
N ASN A 103 -1.98 -15.83 -11.59
CA ASN A 103 -2.86 -16.94 -11.97
C ASN A 103 -3.99 -16.49 -12.92
N SER A 104 -4.55 -15.29 -12.71
CA SER A 104 -5.60 -14.75 -13.58
C SER A 104 -5.09 -14.40 -14.97
N LYS A 105 -3.80 -14.01 -15.12
CA LYS A 105 -3.19 -13.81 -16.44
C LYS A 105 -2.99 -15.13 -17.19
N VAL A 106 -2.72 -16.23 -16.48
CA VAL A 106 -2.57 -17.57 -17.08
C VAL A 106 -3.91 -18.13 -17.58
N LEU A 107 -5.05 -17.76 -16.96
CA LEU A 107 -6.38 -18.23 -17.39
C LEU A 107 -6.96 -17.54 -18.65
N VAL A 108 -6.30 -16.52 -19.21
CA VAL A 108 -6.80 -15.81 -20.42
C VAL A 108 -6.25 -16.40 -21.73
N THR A 109 -5.50 -17.51 -21.69
CA THR A 109 -4.99 -18.18 -22.91
C THR A 109 -5.40 -19.63 -23.02
N GLU A 110 -6.69 -19.94 -22.84
CA GLU A 110 -7.25 -21.21 -23.30
C GLU A 110 -8.53 -20.98 -24.09
N GLU A 111 -8.45 -20.27 -25.21
CA GLU A 111 -9.37 -20.47 -26.33
C GLU A 111 -8.78 -19.92 -27.63
N LYS A 112 -7.97 -20.76 -28.29
CA LYS A 112 -8.12 -21.22 -29.68
C LYS A 112 -6.78 -21.71 -30.20
N LYS A 113 -6.68 -23.04 -30.32
CA LYS A 113 -5.80 -23.68 -31.31
C LYS A 113 -6.07 -23.05 -32.68
N ASN A 114 -5.14 -22.26 -33.16
CA ASN A 114 -4.69 -22.33 -34.55
C ASN A 114 -3.24 -21.89 -34.61
N ILE A 115 -2.44 -22.80 -35.14
CA ILE A 115 -0.99 -22.68 -35.35
C ILE A 115 -0.78 -21.55 -36.35
N GLY A 116 -0.15 -20.47 -35.90
CA GLY A 116 0.25 -19.34 -36.72
C GLY A 116 1.24 -18.50 -35.95
N THR A 117 2.53 -18.69 -36.25
CA THR A 117 3.65 -17.94 -35.70
C THR A 117 3.44 -16.44 -35.90
N LEU A 118 3.04 -15.74 -34.84
CA LEU A 118 2.98 -14.28 -34.83
C LEU A 118 4.40 -13.73 -34.68
N LYS A 119 5.10 -13.60 -35.81
CA LYS A 119 6.31 -12.77 -35.88
C LYS A 119 5.91 -11.35 -35.51
N GLU A 120 6.60 -10.79 -34.51
CA GLU A 120 6.56 -9.36 -34.19
C GLU A 120 6.68 -8.55 -35.50
N LYS A 121 5.59 -7.93 -35.94
CA LYS A 121 5.62 -7.00 -37.07
C LYS A 121 6.36 -5.74 -36.62
N LYS A 122 7.69 -5.76 -36.69
CA LYS A 122 8.47 -4.53 -36.67
C LYS A 122 7.98 -3.68 -37.84
N ALA A 123 7.38 -2.53 -37.51
CA ALA A 123 6.86 -1.59 -38.49
C ALA A 123 8.01 -1.19 -39.41
N THR A 124 8.06 -1.77 -40.61
CA THR A 124 9.13 -1.49 -41.56
C THR A 124 8.75 -0.23 -42.31
N VAL A 125 9.67 0.74 -42.31
CA VAL A 125 9.53 2.00 -43.04
C VAL A 125 10.09 1.79 -44.44
N CYS A 126 9.30 2.12 -45.46
CA CYS A 126 9.75 2.06 -46.84
C CYS A 126 10.92 3.03 -47.05
N SER A 127 12.07 2.53 -47.50
CA SER A 127 13.30 3.31 -47.70
C SER A 127 13.18 4.37 -48.79
N TYR A 128 12.19 4.25 -49.70
CA TYR A 128 11.95 5.21 -50.77
C TYR A 128 11.05 6.37 -50.33
N CYS A 129 9.88 6.10 -49.72
CA CYS A 129 8.89 7.13 -49.38
C CYS A 129 8.82 7.49 -47.88
N LYS A 130 9.57 6.77 -47.03
CA LYS A 130 9.63 6.93 -45.57
C LYS A 130 8.29 6.76 -44.83
N LYS A 131 7.28 6.14 -45.46
CA LYS A 131 6.00 5.79 -44.82
C LYS A 131 6.04 4.38 -44.24
N PHE A 132 5.26 4.16 -43.18
CA PHE A 132 5.11 2.86 -42.52
C PHE A 132 4.09 1.99 -43.26
N GLY A 133 4.35 0.68 -43.33
CA GLY A 133 3.35 -0.31 -43.74
C GLY A 133 3.59 -1.05 -45.07
N HIS A 134 4.68 -0.76 -45.78
CA HIS A 134 5.08 -1.49 -47.00
C HIS A 134 6.61 -1.46 -47.20
N LEU A 135 7.13 -2.33 -48.07
CA LEU A 135 8.54 -2.37 -48.47
C LEU A 135 8.73 -1.70 -49.85
N ALA A 136 9.92 -1.14 -50.10
CA ALA A 136 10.23 -0.45 -51.36
C ALA A 136 10.18 -1.36 -52.61
N SER A 137 10.19 -2.69 -52.43
CA SER A 137 10.11 -3.68 -53.51
C SER A 137 8.70 -3.81 -54.13
N GLU A 138 7.68 -3.19 -53.54
CA GLU A 138 6.30 -3.18 -54.05
C GLU A 138 6.02 -2.00 -55.00
N TYR A 139 7.05 -1.23 -55.34
CA TYR A 139 7.00 -0.05 -56.22
C TYR A 139 7.61 -0.38 -57.59
N ILE A 140 7.00 -1.30 -58.32
CA ILE A 140 7.33 -1.55 -59.73
C ILE A 140 5.99 -1.69 -60.47
N ASP A 141 5.68 -0.72 -61.34
CA ASP A 141 4.65 -0.86 -62.38
C ASP A 141 5.05 -1.95 -63.38
#